data_AF-A0A923MNV3-F1
#
_entry.id   AF-A0A923MNV3-F1
#
_cell.length_a   1.000
_cell.length_b   1.000
_cell.length_c   1.000
_cell.angle_alpha   90.00
_cell.angle_beta   90.00
_cell.angle_gamma   90.00
#
_symmetry.space_group_name_H-M   'P 1'
#
loop_
_entity.id
_entity.type
_entity.pdbx_description
1 polymer ?
#
loop_
_entity_poly.entity_id
_entity_poly.type
_entity_poly.pdbx_seq_one_letter_code
_entity_poly.pdbx_strand_id
1 'polypeptide(L)'
;MTDKPCFARQDAQIEEWIAVRRIGLALRAPALVPVAQLPAKVLLPGSSSGPMAQLAADANVLVLRNVSQQKAQVLELPSGKEIASVPLEGYAMPSVSPNGRMLANASGGSGKKLRIVETETGKPLWTTDKYDSVVAWGPGSGFVLVGMAGNGTPSTLDTDTGRIEPIPALEGKRLNWSLPAGPGRMLVGHSGSAWLLQHARGADGALQVQATQQWNLASYQNGPSPFLVNGGRRLAWRSNTDLAWLDMASGQQGKWQLSAIGATNYAPLSDQLVAFDVASRDGSGTATKVLDVDKGTVASAAEPAESGRYLLPLGPRFGFLRGGANALALVTVLEATEPQDAERLISDALTAREIAKLNDPYRSDFGGPNPGQTPEQRALFEQLARQARAGALPAGVAAPAAPLVGKTILNVPPDVKVAMLGVYQAAGSSRSTARTGTVNVVVGPGREPLVLVLSNYEKVNWQIQAGGRKIAAVLLSGYHESTVSGQGQAEVVRIGRQHAYKIDSGDFQILRREVARYVGPATPVFQGTYEGSLFQVQ
;
A
#
# COMPACT_ATOMS: atom_id res chain seq x y z
N MET A 1 -23.18 51.51 -18.04
CA MET A 1 -22.77 50.09 -18.13
C MET A 1 -21.29 49.96 -17.77
N THR A 2 -20.92 50.02 -16.48
CA THR A 2 -19.50 50.17 -16.06
C THR A 2 -19.04 49.18 -14.98
N ASP A 3 -19.89 48.24 -14.55
CA ASP A 3 -19.52 47.24 -13.53
C ASP A 3 -18.68 46.11 -14.15
N LYS A 4 -17.38 46.41 -14.38
CA LYS A 4 -16.39 45.46 -14.91
C LYS A 4 -16.34 44.15 -14.10
N PRO A 5 -16.40 44.15 -12.74
CA PRO A 5 -16.50 42.91 -11.97
C PRO A 5 -17.75 42.07 -12.24
N CYS A 6 -18.90 42.69 -12.51
CA CYS A 6 -20.12 41.96 -12.90
C CYS A 6 -19.92 41.23 -14.23
N PHE A 7 -19.43 41.94 -15.27
CA PHE A 7 -19.17 41.33 -16.58
C PHE A 7 -18.14 40.20 -16.50
N ALA A 8 -17.04 40.39 -15.76
CA ALA A 8 -16.03 39.34 -15.58
C ALA A 8 -16.59 38.06 -14.94
N ARG A 9 -17.53 38.19 -13.99
CA ARG A 9 -18.22 37.02 -13.39
C ARG A 9 -19.15 36.34 -14.38
N GLN A 10 -19.88 37.12 -15.18
CA GLN A 10 -20.77 36.58 -16.20
C GLN A 10 -20.00 35.88 -17.31
N ASP A 11 -18.90 36.47 -17.78
CA ASP A 11 -18.00 35.86 -18.78
C ASP A 11 -17.43 34.53 -18.25
N ALA A 12 -16.97 34.50 -17.00
CA ALA A 12 -16.49 33.26 -16.38
C ALA A 12 -17.58 32.17 -16.29
N GLN A 13 -18.83 32.54 -16.01
CA GLN A 13 -19.96 31.60 -16.01
C GLN A 13 -20.27 31.07 -17.42
N ILE A 14 -20.20 31.94 -18.44
CA ILE A 14 -20.40 31.55 -19.85
C ILE A 14 -19.27 30.63 -20.30
N GLU A 15 -18.01 30.96 -20.00
CA GLU A 15 -16.85 30.12 -20.32
C GLU A 15 -16.94 28.74 -19.67
N GLU A 16 -17.34 28.68 -18.39
CA GLU A 16 -17.56 27.42 -17.69
C GLU A 16 -18.68 26.61 -18.34
N TRP A 17 -19.82 27.24 -18.65
CA TRP A 17 -20.92 26.56 -19.34
C TRP A 17 -20.49 26.01 -20.71
N ILE A 18 -19.78 26.80 -21.52
CA ILE A 18 -19.24 26.35 -22.82
C ILE A 18 -18.29 25.17 -22.63
N ALA A 19 -17.39 25.24 -21.64
CA ALA A 19 -16.44 24.17 -21.36
C ALA A 19 -17.15 22.86 -20.97
N VAL A 20 -18.16 22.95 -20.10
CA VAL A 20 -18.97 21.79 -19.69
C VAL A 20 -19.73 21.18 -20.88
N ARG A 21 -20.31 22.01 -21.76
CA ARG A 21 -20.96 21.53 -22.99
C ARG A 21 -19.98 20.84 -23.93
N ARG A 22 -18.74 21.35 -24.06
CA ARG A 22 -17.67 20.70 -24.84
C ARG A 22 -17.29 19.35 -24.26
N ILE A 23 -17.17 19.23 -22.94
CA ILE A 23 -16.96 17.95 -22.25
C ILE A 23 -18.09 16.97 -22.58
N GLY A 24 -19.35 17.41 -22.50
CA GLY A 24 -20.51 16.57 -22.83
C GLY A 24 -20.57 16.11 -24.28
N LEU A 25 -20.14 16.95 -25.23
CA LEU A 25 -19.99 16.55 -26.63
C LEU A 25 -18.85 15.55 -26.82
N ALA A 26 -17.70 15.81 -26.19
CA ALA A 26 -16.54 14.92 -26.25
C ALA A 26 -16.80 13.55 -25.61
N LEU A 27 -17.60 13.47 -24.53
CA LEU A 27 -18.02 12.21 -23.91
C LEU A 27 -18.88 11.34 -24.82
N ARG A 28 -19.73 11.96 -25.64
CA ARG A 28 -20.66 11.27 -26.55
C ARG A 28 -20.06 10.98 -27.92
N ALA A 29 -18.89 11.54 -28.23
CA ALA A 29 -18.20 11.25 -29.46
C ALA A 29 -17.76 9.77 -29.52
N PRO A 30 -17.65 9.17 -30.72
CA PRO A 30 -17.16 7.80 -30.90
C PRO A 30 -15.81 7.58 -30.23
N ALA A 31 -15.46 6.33 -29.93
CA ALA A 31 -14.13 5.95 -29.44
C ALA A 31 -13.00 6.65 -30.22
N LEU A 32 -11.98 7.14 -29.52
CA LEU A 32 -10.80 7.74 -30.13
C LEU A 32 -10.08 6.71 -31.01
N VAL A 33 -9.79 5.55 -30.42
CA VAL A 33 -9.37 4.35 -31.14
C VAL A 33 -10.46 3.31 -30.90
N PRO A 34 -11.18 2.85 -31.94
CA PRO A 34 -12.21 1.83 -31.79
C PRO A 34 -11.72 0.61 -31.03
N VAL A 35 -12.60 0.02 -30.21
CA VAL A 35 -12.27 -1.22 -29.48
C VAL A 35 -12.09 -2.34 -30.49
N ALA A 36 -10.87 -2.89 -30.51
CA ALA A 36 -10.54 -4.13 -31.21
C ALA A 36 -9.99 -5.15 -30.22
N GLN A 37 -10.13 -6.43 -30.55
CA GLN A 37 -9.53 -7.51 -29.77
C GLN A 37 -8.01 -7.30 -29.69
N LEU A 38 -7.49 -7.33 -28.47
CA LEU A 38 -6.06 -7.19 -28.24
C LEU A 38 -5.38 -8.56 -28.36
N PRO A 39 -4.16 -8.63 -28.91
CA PRO A 39 -3.34 -9.82 -28.80
C PRO A 39 -3.12 -10.23 -27.35
N ALA A 40 -2.82 -11.52 -27.13
CA ALA A 40 -2.51 -12.06 -25.81
C ALA A 40 -1.41 -11.25 -25.09
N LYS A 41 -0.41 -10.80 -25.86
CA LYS A 41 0.68 -9.95 -25.41
C LYS A 41 0.99 -8.86 -26.43
N VAL A 42 1.19 -7.63 -25.96
CA VAL A 42 1.70 -6.50 -26.75
C VAL A 42 2.90 -5.91 -26.03
N LEU A 43 4.02 -5.76 -26.73
CA LEU A 43 5.19 -5.04 -26.21
C LEU A 43 5.01 -3.55 -26.46
N LEU A 44 5.21 -2.75 -25.43
CA LEU A 44 5.04 -1.30 -25.46
C LEU A 44 6.41 -0.60 -25.35
N PRO A 45 6.63 0.51 -26.09
CA PRO A 45 7.88 1.25 -26.07
C PRO A 45 8.07 2.06 -24.77
N GLY A 46 9.07 1.72 -23.93
CA GLY A 46 9.52 2.48 -22.73
C GLY A 46 8.45 2.71 -21.63
N SER A 47 8.71 3.15 -20.39
CA SER A 47 9.93 3.33 -19.60
C SER A 47 9.79 2.62 -18.23
N SER A 48 10.93 2.31 -17.62
CA SER A 48 11.14 1.32 -16.55
C SER A 48 10.93 1.79 -15.10
N SER A 49 10.29 2.95 -14.85
CA SER A 49 10.08 3.45 -13.49
C SER A 49 8.60 3.53 -13.11
N GLY A 50 8.08 2.46 -12.50
CA GLY A 50 6.79 2.43 -11.79
C GLY A 50 5.62 3.09 -12.53
N PRO A 51 5.31 2.68 -13.77
CA PRO A 51 4.26 3.28 -14.57
C PRO A 51 2.94 3.13 -13.82
N MET A 52 2.21 4.23 -13.70
CA MET A 52 0.77 4.14 -13.48
C MET A 52 0.13 4.11 -14.85
N ALA A 53 -0.87 3.26 -15.03
CA ALA A 53 -1.52 3.08 -16.32
C ALA A 53 -3.03 3.00 -16.18
N GLN A 54 -3.72 3.45 -17.22
CA GLN A 54 -5.17 3.31 -17.33
C GLN A 54 -5.53 3.07 -18.79
N LEU A 55 -6.31 2.02 -19.05
CA LEU A 55 -6.87 1.73 -20.36
C LEU A 55 -8.29 2.31 -20.42
N ALA A 56 -8.63 3.00 -21.50
CA ALA A 56 -9.99 3.49 -21.70
C ALA A 56 -10.99 2.31 -21.80
N ALA A 57 -12.17 2.46 -21.20
CA ALA A 57 -13.16 1.38 -21.12
C ALA A 57 -13.69 0.96 -22.49
N ASP A 58 -13.96 1.96 -23.34
CA ASP A 58 -14.64 1.85 -24.63
C ASP A 58 -13.72 2.30 -25.78
N ALA A 59 -12.40 2.29 -25.58
CA ALA A 59 -11.42 2.59 -26.61
C ALA A 59 -10.11 1.81 -26.40
N ASN A 60 -9.38 1.57 -27.49
CA ASN A 60 -8.04 1.00 -27.46
C ASN A 60 -6.98 2.09 -27.22
N VAL A 61 -7.17 2.87 -26.15
CA VAL A 61 -6.31 3.99 -25.75
C VAL A 61 -5.73 3.70 -24.37
N LEU A 62 -4.42 3.50 -24.31
CA LEU A 62 -3.69 3.30 -23.06
C LEU A 62 -2.97 4.58 -22.67
N VAL A 63 -3.14 5.01 -21.42
CA VAL A 63 -2.46 6.17 -20.86
C VAL A 63 -1.41 5.67 -19.89
N LEU A 64 -0.15 6.01 -20.13
CA LEU A 64 0.98 5.71 -19.25
C LEU A 64 1.49 7.00 -18.62
N ARG A 65 1.57 7.04 -17.29
CA ARG A 65 2.16 8.17 -16.58
C ARG A 65 3.69 8.02 -16.49
N ASN A 66 4.42 8.96 -17.07
CA ASN A 66 5.85 9.12 -16.83
C ASN A 66 6.07 10.11 -15.68
N VAL A 67 6.37 9.57 -14.49
CA VAL A 67 6.58 10.37 -13.28
C VAL A 67 7.77 11.32 -13.41
N SER A 68 8.86 10.84 -14.02
CA SER A 68 10.11 11.61 -14.17
C SER A 68 9.95 12.81 -15.10
N GLN A 69 9.13 12.65 -16.15
CA GLN A 69 8.92 13.68 -17.17
C GLN A 69 7.69 14.55 -16.91
N GLN A 70 6.89 14.24 -15.87
CA GLN A 70 5.61 14.88 -15.59
C GLN A 70 4.69 14.93 -16.82
N LYS A 71 4.60 13.82 -17.55
CA LYS A 71 3.79 13.67 -18.76
C LYS A 71 3.01 12.37 -18.74
N ALA A 72 1.88 12.36 -19.43
CA ALA A 72 1.15 11.16 -19.81
C ALA A 72 1.46 10.84 -21.27
N GLN A 73 2.01 9.66 -21.53
CA GLN A 73 2.09 9.09 -22.86
C GLN A 73 0.75 8.43 -23.18
N VAL A 74 0.23 8.70 -24.37
CA VAL A 74 -1.02 8.13 -24.86
C VAL A 74 -0.67 7.21 -26.03
N LEU A 75 -0.99 5.92 -25.87
CA LEU A 75 -0.71 4.88 -26.84
C LEU A 75 -2.00 4.37 -27.48
N GLU A 76 -1.96 4.19 -28.79
CA GLU A 76 -2.92 3.39 -29.55
C GLU A 76 -2.60 1.91 -29.41
N LEU A 77 -3.61 1.08 -29.16
CA LEU A 77 -3.47 -0.38 -29.11
C LEU A 77 -4.16 -1.08 -30.30
N PRO A 78 -3.61 -2.20 -30.79
CA PRO A 78 -2.46 -2.94 -30.25
C PRO A 78 -1.09 -2.51 -30.79
N SER A 79 -1.02 -1.48 -31.64
CA SER A 79 0.24 -1.08 -32.29
C SER A 79 1.31 -0.60 -31.29
N GLY A 80 0.89 -0.11 -30.12
CA GLY A 80 1.78 0.52 -29.14
C GLY A 80 2.30 1.89 -29.61
N LYS A 81 1.71 2.43 -30.69
CA LYS A 81 2.10 3.72 -31.27
C LYS A 81 1.70 4.84 -30.31
N GLU A 82 2.66 5.70 -29.96
CA GLU A 82 2.34 6.94 -29.25
C GLU A 82 1.57 7.88 -30.19
N ILE A 83 0.35 8.25 -29.77
CA ILE A 83 -0.51 9.19 -30.51
C ILE A 83 -0.48 10.59 -29.90
N ALA A 84 -0.12 10.71 -28.63
CA ALA A 84 0.04 11.99 -27.95
C ALA A 84 0.92 11.88 -26.70
N SER A 85 1.49 13.02 -26.29
CA SER A 85 2.14 13.20 -25.00
C SER A 85 1.57 14.45 -24.32
N VAL A 86 0.87 14.26 -23.21
CA VAL A 86 0.12 15.31 -22.51
C VAL A 86 0.85 15.72 -21.23
N PRO A 87 1.17 17.02 -21.02
CA PRO A 87 1.74 17.50 -19.76
C PRO A 87 0.81 17.22 -18.57
N LEU A 88 1.38 16.72 -17.48
CA LEU A 88 0.69 16.51 -16.22
C LEU A 88 1.12 17.54 -15.18
N GLU A 89 0.22 17.78 -14.23
CA GLU A 89 0.43 18.69 -13.11
C GLU A 89 0.31 17.83 -11.85
N GLY A 90 1.40 17.66 -11.11
CA GLY A 90 1.42 16.86 -9.89
C GLY A 90 1.61 15.35 -10.09
N TYR A 91 1.27 14.60 -9.03
CA TYR A 91 1.65 13.19 -8.86
C TYR A 91 0.52 12.19 -9.09
N ALA A 92 -0.72 12.64 -9.21
CA ALA A 92 -1.87 11.76 -9.40
C ALA A 92 -1.89 11.14 -10.80
N MET A 93 -2.48 9.95 -10.92
CA MET A 93 -2.80 9.38 -12.22
C MET A 93 -3.92 10.21 -12.87
N PRO A 94 -3.79 10.65 -14.13
CA PRO A 94 -4.90 11.24 -14.85
C PRO A 94 -6.03 10.23 -15.04
N SER A 95 -7.27 10.70 -15.01
CA SER A 95 -8.46 9.89 -15.31
C SER A 95 -8.79 10.00 -16.81
N VAL A 96 -8.80 8.88 -17.52
CA VAL A 96 -9.17 8.81 -18.95
C VAL A 96 -10.67 8.61 -19.14
N SER A 97 -11.29 9.34 -20.07
CA SER A 97 -12.69 9.11 -20.43
C SER A 97 -12.88 7.72 -21.06
N PRO A 98 -14.08 7.11 -20.94
CA PRO A 98 -14.33 5.76 -21.47
C PRO A 98 -14.02 5.63 -22.96
N ASN A 99 -14.34 6.64 -23.77
CA ASN A 99 -14.03 6.68 -25.20
C ASN A 99 -12.58 7.11 -25.53
N GLY A 100 -11.72 7.33 -24.53
CA GLY A 100 -10.32 7.71 -24.70
C GLY A 100 -10.06 9.14 -25.14
N ARG A 101 -11.08 9.97 -25.36
CA ARG A 101 -10.93 11.32 -25.95
C ARG A 101 -10.49 12.42 -24.99
N MET A 102 -10.64 12.22 -23.69
CA MET A 102 -10.24 13.21 -22.69
C MET A 102 -9.39 12.62 -21.59
N LEU A 103 -8.52 13.48 -21.04
CA LEU A 103 -7.78 13.24 -19.82
C LEU A 103 -8.13 14.32 -18.80
N ALA A 104 -8.56 13.89 -17.62
CA ALA A 104 -8.70 14.74 -16.46
C ALA A 104 -7.46 14.62 -15.58
N ASN A 105 -6.80 15.74 -15.35
CA ASN A 105 -5.59 15.85 -14.55
C ASN A 105 -5.83 16.85 -13.43
N ALA A 106 -5.52 16.45 -12.20
CA ALA A 106 -5.68 17.26 -11.01
C ALA A 106 -4.31 17.68 -10.48
N SER A 107 -4.08 18.99 -10.34
CA SER A 107 -2.83 19.47 -9.77
C SER A 107 -2.72 19.07 -8.28
N GLY A 108 -1.54 18.60 -7.89
CA GLY A 108 -1.22 18.34 -6.48
C GLY A 108 -0.90 19.63 -5.72
N GLY A 109 -1.03 19.61 -4.38
CA GLY A 109 -0.64 20.73 -3.50
C GLY A 109 -1.79 21.64 -3.04
N SER A 110 -1.44 22.80 -2.48
CA SER A 110 -2.38 23.87 -2.11
C SER A 110 -2.83 24.65 -3.35
N GLY A 111 -4.14 24.82 -3.54
CA GLY A 111 -4.70 25.45 -4.75
C GLY A 111 -4.90 24.45 -5.90
N LYS A 112 -5.37 23.24 -5.59
CA LYS A 112 -5.64 22.19 -6.58
C LYS A 112 -6.59 22.71 -7.65
N LYS A 113 -6.19 22.54 -8.90
CA LYS A 113 -7.01 22.82 -10.08
C LYS A 113 -7.27 21.53 -10.81
N LEU A 114 -8.50 21.34 -11.24
CA LEU A 114 -8.85 20.32 -12.19
C LEU A 114 -8.67 20.88 -13.60
N ARG A 115 -7.96 20.13 -14.44
CA ARG A 115 -7.80 20.42 -15.86
C ARG A 115 -8.28 19.22 -16.68
N ILE A 116 -9.15 19.46 -17.65
CA ILE A 116 -9.57 18.47 -18.63
C ILE A 116 -9.03 18.89 -19.98
N VAL A 117 -8.37 17.96 -20.67
CA VAL A 117 -7.74 18.18 -21.98
C VAL A 117 -8.24 17.14 -22.99
N GLU A 118 -8.16 17.48 -24.27
CA GLU A 118 -8.25 16.53 -25.38
C GLU A 118 -7.04 15.59 -25.33
N THR A 119 -7.28 14.28 -25.39
CA THR A 119 -6.22 13.28 -25.34
C THR A 119 -5.29 13.37 -26.55
N GLU A 120 -5.83 13.61 -27.75
CA GLU A 120 -5.07 13.63 -29.02
C GLU A 120 -4.11 14.82 -29.12
N THR A 121 -4.50 15.97 -28.58
CA THR A 121 -3.80 17.25 -28.81
C THR A 121 -3.18 17.82 -27.54
N GLY A 122 -3.60 17.36 -26.36
CA GLY A 122 -3.29 17.98 -25.07
C GLY A 122 -3.94 19.35 -24.85
N LYS A 123 -4.81 19.80 -25.78
CA LYS A 123 -5.45 21.11 -25.70
C LYS A 123 -6.43 21.15 -24.51
N PRO A 124 -6.39 22.20 -23.66
CA PRO A 124 -7.33 22.34 -22.57
C PRO A 124 -8.76 22.55 -23.08
N LEU A 125 -9.67 21.71 -22.59
CA LEU A 125 -11.12 21.88 -22.73
C LEU A 125 -11.70 22.68 -21.57
N TRP A 126 -11.14 22.48 -20.38
CA TRP A 126 -11.62 23.09 -19.14
C TRP A 126 -10.52 23.17 -18.09
N THR A 127 -10.47 24.27 -17.35
CA THR A 127 -9.63 24.44 -16.17
C THR A 127 -10.47 25.12 -15.09
N THR A 128 -10.44 24.61 -13.87
CA THR A 128 -11.30 25.08 -12.79
C THR A 128 -10.64 24.85 -11.43
N ASP A 129 -10.91 25.73 -10.47
CA ASP A 129 -10.53 25.62 -9.06
C ASP A 129 -11.68 25.19 -8.16
N LYS A 130 -12.89 25.01 -8.71
CA LYS A 130 -14.07 24.54 -7.99
C LYS A 130 -14.01 23.04 -7.66
N TYR A 131 -13.28 22.28 -8.47
CA TYR A 131 -13.12 20.84 -8.34
C TYR A 131 -11.65 20.47 -8.32
N ASP A 132 -11.32 19.41 -7.59
CA ASP A 132 -9.95 18.92 -7.46
C ASP A 132 -9.73 17.54 -8.08
N SER A 133 -10.77 16.92 -8.65
CA SER A 133 -10.69 15.57 -9.21
C SER A 133 -11.89 15.21 -10.08
N VAL A 134 -11.66 14.31 -11.04
CA VAL A 134 -12.71 13.51 -11.69
C VAL A 134 -12.64 12.10 -11.13
N VAL A 135 -13.70 11.68 -10.44
CA VAL A 135 -13.81 10.36 -9.82
C VAL A 135 -14.30 9.33 -10.81
N ALA A 136 -15.31 9.68 -11.61
CA ALA A 136 -15.94 8.78 -12.57
C ALA A 136 -16.48 9.55 -13.78
N TRP A 137 -16.53 8.86 -14.91
CA TRP A 137 -17.18 9.33 -16.13
C TRP A 137 -18.48 8.56 -16.35
N GLY A 138 -19.58 9.27 -16.59
CA GLY A 138 -20.90 8.67 -16.84
C GLY A 138 -21.39 8.92 -18.27
N PRO A 139 -20.74 8.34 -19.30
CA PRO A 139 -21.03 8.68 -20.70
C PRO A 139 -22.47 8.38 -21.10
N GLY A 140 -23.05 7.27 -20.61
CA GLY A 140 -24.42 6.86 -20.96
C GLY A 140 -25.53 7.80 -20.47
N SER A 141 -25.26 8.64 -19.46
CA SER A 141 -26.22 9.64 -18.95
C SER A 141 -25.71 11.08 -19.06
N GLY A 142 -24.53 11.28 -19.65
CA GLY A 142 -23.96 12.61 -19.91
C GLY A 142 -23.52 13.36 -18.65
N PHE A 143 -22.89 12.69 -17.69
CA PHE A 143 -22.40 13.35 -16.48
C PHE A 143 -20.94 13.01 -16.14
N VAL A 144 -20.34 13.82 -15.28
CA VAL A 144 -19.04 13.57 -14.66
C VAL A 144 -19.22 13.60 -13.15
N LEU A 145 -18.66 12.62 -12.44
CA LEU A 145 -18.59 12.65 -10.97
C LEU A 145 -17.31 13.37 -10.57
N VAL A 146 -17.45 14.55 -9.97
CA VAL A 146 -16.32 15.43 -9.61
C VAL A 146 -16.18 15.52 -8.10
N GLY A 147 -14.94 15.66 -7.61
CA GLY A 147 -14.67 15.98 -6.20
C GLY A 147 -14.57 17.50 -6.01
N MET A 148 -15.37 18.04 -5.10
CA MET A 148 -15.34 19.47 -4.75
C MET A 148 -13.98 19.85 -4.17
N ALA A 149 -13.44 21.01 -4.57
CA ALA A 149 -12.17 21.50 -4.02
C ALA A 149 -12.27 21.72 -2.50
N GLY A 150 -11.18 21.43 -1.78
CA GLY A 150 -11.09 21.58 -0.33
C GLY A 150 -11.53 20.33 0.45
N ASN A 151 -12.76 19.86 0.29
CA ASN A 151 -13.28 18.71 1.04
C ASN A 151 -13.29 17.38 0.25
N GLY A 152 -13.26 17.44 -1.10
CA GLY A 152 -13.33 16.26 -1.96
C GLY A 152 -14.71 15.60 -1.99
N THR A 153 -15.76 16.25 -1.47
CA THR A 153 -17.14 15.74 -1.51
C THR A 153 -17.55 15.51 -2.95
N PRO A 154 -18.07 14.32 -3.32
CA PRO A 154 -18.45 14.04 -4.69
C PRO A 154 -19.78 14.69 -5.06
N SER A 155 -19.83 15.28 -6.24
CA SER A 155 -21.01 15.88 -6.86
C SER A 155 -21.11 15.44 -8.31
N THR A 156 -22.33 15.35 -8.83
CA THR A 156 -22.56 15.16 -10.27
C THR A 156 -22.43 16.51 -10.97
N LEU A 157 -21.75 16.52 -12.11
CA LEU A 157 -21.78 17.60 -13.07
C LEU A 157 -22.54 17.10 -14.29
N ASP A 158 -23.76 17.59 -14.49
CA ASP A 158 -24.53 17.31 -15.70
C ASP A 158 -23.91 18.08 -16.87
N THR A 159 -23.37 17.35 -17.84
CA THR A 159 -22.69 17.96 -18.98
C THR A 159 -23.65 18.54 -20.01
N ASP A 160 -24.94 18.22 -19.91
CA ASP A 160 -25.96 18.83 -20.74
C ASP A 160 -26.43 20.18 -20.20
N THR A 161 -26.58 20.32 -18.89
CA THR A 161 -27.14 21.55 -18.30
C THR A 161 -26.09 22.44 -17.66
N GLY A 162 -24.92 21.91 -17.32
CA GLY A 162 -23.93 22.57 -16.47
C GLY A 162 -24.30 22.55 -14.98
N ARG A 163 -25.40 21.88 -14.62
CA ARG A 163 -25.88 21.82 -13.23
C ARG A 163 -25.00 20.89 -12.41
N ILE A 164 -24.79 21.29 -11.16
CA ILE A 164 -24.05 20.52 -10.18
C ILE A 164 -25.02 20.09 -9.08
N GLU A 165 -25.02 18.80 -8.75
CA GLU A 165 -25.87 18.28 -7.68
C GLU A 165 -25.06 17.39 -6.73
N PRO A 166 -25.18 17.59 -5.42
CA PRO A 166 -24.57 16.68 -4.45
C PRO A 166 -25.28 15.33 -4.50
N ILE A 167 -24.56 14.26 -4.14
CA ILE A 167 -25.16 12.94 -3.90
C ILE A 167 -25.28 12.77 -2.39
N PRO A 168 -26.48 12.90 -1.78
CA PRO A 168 -26.62 12.96 -0.32
C PRO A 168 -25.96 11.79 0.44
N ALA A 169 -26.04 10.57 -0.10
CA ALA A 169 -25.43 9.39 0.50
C ALA A 169 -23.89 9.45 0.58
N LEU A 170 -23.25 10.37 -0.14
CA LEU A 170 -21.81 10.54 -0.22
C LEU A 170 -21.33 11.85 0.41
N GLU A 171 -22.20 12.56 1.13
CA GLU A 171 -21.83 13.79 1.83
C GLU A 171 -20.68 13.55 2.83
N GLY A 172 -19.67 14.42 2.78
CA GLY A 172 -18.47 14.31 3.61
C GLY A 172 -17.56 13.13 3.26
N LYS A 173 -17.80 12.41 2.16
CA LYS A 173 -16.92 11.34 1.66
C LYS A 173 -15.95 11.88 0.63
N ARG A 174 -14.78 11.26 0.51
CA ARG A 174 -13.78 11.58 -0.53
C ARG A 174 -13.46 10.35 -1.35
N LEU A 175 -14.13 10.18 -2.48
CA LEU A 175 -13.95 9.00 -3.32
C LEU A 175 -12.54 8.94 -3.93
N ASN A 176 -12.00 7.74 -4.09
CA ASN A 176 -10.67 7.53 -4.70
C ASN A 176 -10.65 6.47 -5.81
N TRP A 177 -11.76 5.78 -6.06
CA TRP A 177 -11.90 4.86 -7.18
C TRP A 177 -13.35 4.81 -7.67
N SER A 178 -13.51 4.41 -8.93
CA SER A 178 -14.80 4.08 -9.54
C SER A 178 -14.64 2.92 -10.52
N LEU A 179 -15.72 2.17 -10.73
CA LEU A 179 -15.77 1.03 -11.64
C LEU A 179 -17.14 0.98 -12.33
N PRO A 180 -17.20 0.77 -13.65
CA PRO A 180 -18.46 0.45 -14.32
C PRO A 180 -19.05 -0.85 -13.74
N ALA A 181 -20.37 -0.85 -13.47
CA ALA A 181 -21.10 -2.02 -12.96
C ALA A 181 -22.26 -2.42 -13.89
N GLY A 182 -22.09 -2.14 -15.19
CA GLY A 182 -23.08 -2.33 -16.25
C GLY A 182 -23.83 -1.06 -16.64
N PRO A 183 -24.81 -1.17 -17.56
CA PRO A 183 -25.56 -0.02 -18.04
C PRO A 183 -26.27 0.73 -16.90
N GLY A 184 -26.09 2.05 -16.85
CA GLY A 184 -26.72 2.90 -15.82
C GLY A 184 -26.23 2.65 -14.39
N ARG A 185 -25.12 1.92 -14.21
CA ARG A 185 -24.61 1.54 -12.88
C ARG A 185 -23.11 1.73 -12.77
N MET A 186 -22.67 2.29 -11.65
CA MET A 186 -21.25 2.37 -11.31
C MET A 186 -21.02 2.14 -9.82
N LEU A 187 -19.93 1.46 -9.50
CA LEU A 187 -19.43 1.39 -8.14
C LEU A 187 -18.48 2.55 -7.91
N VAL A 188 -18.57 3.15 -6.75
CA VAL A 188 -17.61 4.15 -6.27
C VAL A 188 -17.22 3.82 -4.84
N GLY A 189 -16.05 4.27 -4.40
CA GLY A 189 -15.71 4.07 -3.00
C GLY A 189 -14.53 4.86 -2.49
N HIS A 190 -14.31 4.67 -1.20
CA HIS A 190 -13.27 5.26 -0.38
C HIS A 190 -13.01 4.38 0.85
N SER A 191 -11.75 4.24 1.27
CA SER A 191 -11.30 3.66 2.56
C SER A 191 -12.32 2.79 3.30
N GLY A 192 -12.39 1.51 2.94
CA GLY A 192 -13.30 0.58 3.60
C GLY A 192 -14.78 0.73 3.23
N SER A 193 -15.15 1.49 2.21
CA SER A 193 -16.56 1.63 1.80
C SER A 193 -16.73 1.65 0.29
N ALA A 194 -17.83 1.06 -0.17
CA ALA A 194 -18.28 1.05 -1.55
C ALA A 194 -19.76 1.40 -1.63
N TRP A 195 -20.15 2.09 -2.70
CA TRP A 195 -21.53 2.41 -3.03
C TRP A 195 -21.82 2.00 -4.47
N LEU A 196 -23.01 1.44 -4.70
CA LEU A 196 -23.55 1.28 -6.04
C LEU A 196 -24.40 2.50 -6.36
N LEU A 197 -24.00 3.24 -7.38
CA LEU A 197 -24.76 4.34 -7.94
C LEU A 197 -25.55 3.84 -9.14
N GLN A 198 -26.84 4.14 -9.16
CA GLN A 198 -27.68 4.06 -10.36
C GLN A 198 -27.79 5.45 -10.96
N HIS A 199 -27.70 5.52 -12.28
CA HIS A 199 -27.84 6.75 -13.01
C HIS A 199 -28.63 6.55 -14.30
N ALA A 200 -29.48 7.54 -14.60
CA ALA A 200 -30.29 7.57 -15.81
C ALA A 200 -30.63 9.02 -16.17
N ARG A 201 -31.13 9.22 -17.38
CA ARG A 201 -31.77 10.47 -17.79
C ARG A 201 -33.27 10.20 -17.94
N GLY A 202 -34.09 11.01 -17.26
CA GLY A 202 -35.55 10.95 -17.36
C GLY A 202 -36.04 11.35 -18.76
N ALA A 203 -37.32 11.11 -19.02
CA ALA A 203 -37.96 11.52 -20.29
C ALA A 203 -37.97 13.06 -20.48
N ASP A 204 -37.94 13.80 -19.38
CA ASP A 204 -37.79 15.26 -19.32
C ASP A 204 -36.34 15.73 -19.54
N GLY A 205 -35.41 14.80 -19.69
CA GLY A 205 -33.99 15.09 -19.76
C GLY A 205 -33.34 15.35 -18.41
N ALA A 206 -34.01 15.19 -17.26
CA ALA A 206 -33.34 15.38 -15.98
C ALA A 206 -32.35 14.24 -15.71
N LEU A 207 -31.12 14.59 -15.31
CA LEU A 207 -30.16 13.61 -14.80
C LEU A 207 -30.64 13.13 -13.41
N GLN A 208 -30.67 11.82 -13.22
CA GLN A 208 -30.96 11.20 -11.92
C GLN A 208 -29.75 10.35 -11.54
N VAL A 209 -29.16 10.60 -10.37
CA VAL A 209 -28.08 9.78 -9.81
C VAL A 209 -28.38 9.50 -8.35
N GLN A 210 -28.45 8.22 -7.98
CA GLN A 210 -28.77 7.80 -6.63
C GLN A 210 -27.89 6.64 -6.19
N ALA A 211 -27.41 6.69 -4.95
CA ALA A 211 -26.80 5.53 -4.32
C ALA A 211 -27.90 4.55 -3.88
N THR A 212 -27.89 3.33 -4.41
CA THR A 212 -28.91 2.32 -4.13
C THR A 212 -28.45 1.25 -3.16
N GLN A 213 -27.13 1.07 -3.02
CA GLN A 213 -26.55 0.11 -2.08
C GLN A 213 -25.23 0.67 -1.52
N GLN A 214 -24.89 0.23 -0.31
CA GLN A 214 -23.63 0.55 0.36
C GLN A 214 -23.09 -0.70 1.06
N TRP A 215 -21.77 -0.86 1.01
CA TRP A 215 -21.06 -1.93 1.73
C TRP A 215 -19.85 -1.38 2.47
N ASN A 216 -19.54 -2.02 3.61
CA ASN A 216 -18.28 -1.85 4.31
C ASN A 216 -17.27 -2.87 3.77
N LEU A 217 -16.13 -2.43 3.25
CA LEU A 217 -15.09 -3.29 2.70
C LEU A 217 -14.06 -3.62 3.77
N ALA A 218 -14.15 -4.81 4.35
CA ALA A 218 -13.29 -5.23 5.44
C ALA A 218 -11.80 -5.18 5.02
N SER A 219 -10.97 -4.51 5.84
CA SER A 219 -9.53 -4.40 5.62
C SER A 219 -9.11 -3.71 4.31
N TYR A 220 -10.03 -3.05 3.58
CA TYR A 220 -9.64 -2.23 2.44
C TYR A 220 -9.06 -0.91 2.94
N GLN A 221 -7.74 -0.80 2.90
CA GLN A 221 -7.02 0.45 3.15
C GLN A 221 -6.37 0.88 1.84
N ASN A 222 -6.47 2.18 1.53
CA ASN A 222 -5.82 2.88 0.41
C ASN A 222 -4.89 2.00 -0.42
N GLY A 223 -5.40 1.48 -1.54
CA GLY A 223 -4.71 0.50 -2.38
C GLY A 223 -5.09 0.64 -3.85
N PRO A 224 -4.64 -0.29 -4.71
CA PRO A 224 -5.13 -0.35 -6.09
C PRO A 224 -6.65 -0.47 -6.10
N SER A 225 -7.27 0.10 -7.15
CA SER A 225 -8.72 0.05 -7.30
C SER A 225 -9.21 -1.40 -7.27
N PRO A 226 -10.36 -1.67 -6.61
CA PRO A 226 -11.01 -2.97 -6.70
C PRO A 226 -11.33 -3.33 -8.16
N PHE A 227 -11.75 -4.57 -8.38
CA PHE A 227 -12.24 -5.02 -9.69
C PHE A 227 -13.37 -6.02 -9.52
N LEU A 228 -14.13 -6.20 -10.60
CA LEU A 228 -15.26 -7.12 -10.63
C LEU A 228 -14.82 -8.51 -11.09
N VAL A 229 -15.39 -9.55 -10.46
CA VAL A 229 -15.24 -10.96 -10.81
C VAL A 229 -16.59 -11.67 -10.69
N ASN A 230 -16.66 -12.92 -11.18
CA ASN A 230 -17.85 -13.76 -11.22
C ASN A 230 -19.02 -13.03 -11.94
N GLY A 231 -18.77 -12.59 -13.18
CA GLY A 231 -19.75 -11.87 -14.00
C GLY A 231 -20.24 -10.57 -13.35
N GLY A 232 -19.37 -9.90 -12.58
CA GLY A 232 -19.75 -8.70 -11.83
C GLY A 232 -20.60 -8.94 -10.59
N ARG A 233 -20.73 -10.19 -10.11
CA ARG A 233 -21.42 -10.50 -8.84
C ARG A 233 -20.55 -10.18 -7.63
N ARG A 234 -19.23 -10.32 -7.74
CA ARG A 234 -18.28 -10.09 -6.65
C ARG A 234 -17.38 -8.91 -6.95
N LEU A 235 -17.20 -8.06 -5.93
CA LEU A 235 -16.15 -7.04 -5.89
C LEU A 235 -14.94 -7.65 -5.20
N ALA A 236 -13.77 -7.66 -5.86
CA ALA A 236 -12.52 -8.16 -5.31
C ALA A 236 -11.51 -7.01 -5.12
N TRP A 237 -10.72 -7.07 -4.04
CA TRP A 237 -9.69 -6.07 -3.76
C TRP A 237 -8.51 -6.68 -3.01
N ARG A 238 -7.36 -6.01 -3.13
CA ARG A 238 -6.18 -6.34 -2.34
C ARG A 238 -6.40 -5.93 -0.87
N SER A 239 -6.35 -6.90 0.03
CA SER A 239 -6.36 -6.70 1.48
C SER A 239 -4.99 -7.12 2.03
N ASN A 240 -4.09 -6.17 2.28
CA ASN A 240 -2.67 -6.43 2.58
C ASN A 240 -1.98 -7.21 1.46
N THR A 241 -1.68 -8.48 1.67
CA THR A 241 -1.10 -9.39 0.67
C THR A 241 -2.11 -10.43 0.18
N ASP A 242 -3.33 -10.44 0.71
CA ASP A 242 -4.40 -11.36 0.29
C ASP A 242 -5.36 -10.70 -0.70
N LEU A 243 -6.19 -11.52 -1.32
CA LEU A 243 -7.31 -11.09 -2.16
C LEU A 243 -8.61 -11.25 -1.38
N ALA A 244 -9.22 -10.13 -1.02
CA ALA A 244 -10.54 -10.09 -0.38
C ALA A 244 -11.64 -9.97 -1.43
N TRP A 245 -12.85 -10.40 -1.07
CA TRP A 245 -14.02 -10.30 -1.93
C TRP A 245 -15.29 -9.99 -1.15
N LEU A 246 -16.25 -9.40 -1.85
CA LEU A 246 -17.60 -9.08 -1.41
C LEU A 246 -18.58 -9.58 -2.46
N ASP A 247 -19.49 -10.45 -2.09
CA ASP A 247 -20.67 -10.78 -2.88
C ASP A 247 -21.68 -9.64 -2.76
N MET A 248 -21.92 -8.93 -3.86
CA MET A 248 -22.71 -7.69 -3.82
C MET A 248 -24.22 -7.94 -3.62
N ALA A 249 -24.69 -9.16 -3.91
CA ALA A 249 -26.10 -9.52 -3.73
C ALA A 249 -26.41 -9.85 -2.26
N SER A 250 -25.55 -10.65 -1.63
CA SER A 250 -25.74 -11.12 -0.24
C SER A 250 -25.05 -10.24 0.81
N GLY A 251 -24.07 -9.43 0.41
CA GLY A 251 -23.20 -8.69 1.33
C GLY A 251 -22.12 -9.57 2.00
N GLN A 252 -22.07 -10.87 1.69
CA GLN A 252 -21.08 -11.78 2.26
C GLN A 252 -19.67 -11.38 1.82
N GLN A 253 -18.72 -11.43 2.75
CA GLN A 253 -17.31 -11.16 2.49
C GLN A 253 -16.43 -12.34 2.85
N GLY A 254 -15.30 -12.46 2.16
CA GLY A 254 -14.29 -13.46 2.44
C GLY A 254 -12.92 -13.05 1.91
N LYS A 255 -11.93 -13.92 2.08
CA LYS A 255 -10.57 -13.73 1.59
C LYS A 255 -9.98 -15.04 1.09
N TRP A 256 -9.26 -14.98 -0.01
CA TRP A 256 -8.30 -16.02 -0.38
C TRP A 256 -6.96 -15.66 0.28
N GLN A 257 -6.48 -16.51 1.19
CA GLN A 257 -5.24 -16.30 1.96
C GLN A 257 -3.98 -16.57 1.12
N LEU A 258 -3.91 -15.98 -0.06
CA LEU A 258 -2.85 -16.22 -1.05
C LEU A 258 -1.48 -15.72 -0.55
N SER A 259 -1.43 -14.88 0.49
CA SER A 259 -0.18 -14.53 1.17
C SER A 259 0.55 -15.75 1.77
N ALA A 260 -0.16 -16.85 2.05
CA ALA A 260 0.42 -18.12 2.45
C ALA A 260 1.39 -18.69 1.40
N ILE A 261 1.08 -18.49 0.12
CA ILE A 261 1.92 -18.90 -1.02
C ILE A 261 2.76 -17.74 -1.57
N GLY A 262 2.85 -16.62 -0.85
CA GLY A 262 3.68 -15.47 -1.22
C GLY A 262 3.08 -14.58 -2.30
N ALA A 263 1.75 -14.61 -2.47
CA ALA A 263 1.07 -13.78 -3.45
C ALA A 263 1.16 -12.29 -3.12
N THR A 264 1.30 -11.50 -4.17
CA THR A 264 1.36 -10.04 -4.18
C THR A 264 0.80 -9.55 -5.51
N ASN A 265 0.26 -8.33 -5.56
CA ASN A 265 -0.31 -7.71 -6.77
C ASN A 265 -1.45 -8.54 -7.40
N TYR A 266 -2.51 -7.89 -7.85
CA TYR A 266 -3.68 -8.60 -8.37
C TYR A 266 -4.22 -7.85 -9.58
N ALA A 267 -4.53 -8.58 -10.65
CA ALA A 267 -5.22 -8.03 -11.81
C ALA A 267 -6.18 -9.04 -12.41
N PRO A 268 -7.38 -8.59 -12.81
CA PRO A 268 -8.33 -9.47 -13.46
C PRO A 268 -7.91 -9.73 -14.92
N LEU A 269 -7.89 -10.99 -15.33
CA LEU A 269 -7.69 -11.44 -16.71
C LEU A 269 -9.01 -11.75 -17.42
N SER A 270 -10.02 -12.10 -16.64
CA SER A 270 -11.40 -12.28 -17.08
C SER A 270 -12.31 -12.13 -15.87
N ASP A 271 -13.61 -12.36 -16.06
CA ASP A 271 -14.55 -12.48 -14.96
C ASP A 271 -14.20 -13.61 -13.98
N GLN A 272 -13.45 -14.63 -14.41
CA GLN A 272 -13.14 -15.81 -13.59
C GLN A 272 -11.69 -15.89 -13.16
N LEU A 273 -10.79 -15.24 -13.92
CA LEU A 273 -9.36 -15.41 -13.76
C LEU A 273 -8.73 -14.15 -13.17
N VAL A 274 -7.96 -14.31 -12.09
CA VAL A 274 -7.18 -13.24 -11.47
C VAL A 274 -5.71 -13.63 -11.50
N ALA A 275 -4.89 -12.82 -12.17
CA ALA A 275 -3.44 -12.96 -12.14
C ALA A 275 -2.86 -12.33 -10.88
N PHE A 276 -1.81 -12.95 -10.33
CA PHE A 276 -1.06 -12.42 -9.20
C PHE A 276 0.42 -12.83 -9.25
N ASP A 277 1.28 -12.01 -8.64
CA ASP A 277 2.71 -12.27 -8.51
C ASP A 277 3.01 -13.12 -7.29
N VAL A 278 3.92 -14.08 -7.43
CA VAL A 278 4.57 -14.78 -6.31
C VAL A 278 6.07 -14.53 -6.39
N ALA A 279 6.68 -14.12 -5.27
CA ALA A 279 8.13 -13.94 -5.22
C ALA A 279 8.85 -15.27 -5.55
N SER A 280 9.79 -15.22 -6.50
CA SER A 280 10.60 -16.39 -6.83
C SER A 280 11.58 -16.71 -5.71
N ARG A 281 11.77 -18.00 -5.41
CA ARG A 281 12.67 -18.46 -4.34
C ARG A 281 14.14 -18.20 -4.63
N ASP A 282 14.51 -18.13 -5.90
CA ASP A 282 15.88 -17.88 -6.38
C ASP A 282 16.22 -16.37 -6.47
N GLY A 283 15.28 -15.49 -6.15
CA GLY A 283 15.45 -14.03 -6.23
C GLY A 283 15.46 -13.48 -7.66
N SER A 284 15.12 -14.29 -8.68
CA SER A 284 15.13 -13.87 -10.10
C SER A 284 13.98 -12.93 -10.50
N GLY A 285 13.04 -12.67 -9.60
CA GLY A 285 11.88 -11.80 -9.81
C GLY A 285 10.61 -12.37 -9.19
N THR A 286 9.47 -12.11 -9.83
CA THR A 286 8.19 -12.73 -9.48
C THR A 286 7.74 -13.68 -10.60
N ALA A 287 7.07 -14.77 -10.22
CA ALA A 287 6.34 -15.64 -11.13
C ALA A 287 4.84 -15.33 -11.04
N THR A 288 4.17 -15.27 -12.17
CA THR A 288 2.73 -15.04 -12.26
C THR A 288 2.00 -16.35 -12.09
N LYS A 289 0.98 -16.34 -11.24
CA LYS A 289 -0.02 -17.39 -11.10
C LYS A 289 -1.39 -16.84 -11.43
N VAL A 290 -2.30 -17.74 -11.75
CA VAL A 290 -3.69 -17.41 -12.06
C VAL A 290 -4.59 -18.14 -11.09
N LEU A 291 -5.46 -17.40 -10.41
CA LEU A 291 -6.57 -17.92 -9.60
C LEU A 291 -7.83 -17.96 -10.46
N ASP A 292 -8.44 -19.14 -10.58
CA ASP A 292 -9.84 -19.29 -11.01
C ASP A 292 -10.74 -19.12 -9.77
N VAL A 293 -11.43 -17.98 -9.68
CA VAL A 293 -12.20 -17.60 -8.48
C VAL A 293 -13.49 -18.41 -8.31
N ASP A 294 -13.97 -19.05 -9.38
CA ASP A 294 -15.19 -19.86 -9.35
C ASP A 294 -14.86 -21.29 -8.95
N LYS A 295 -13.76 -21.85 -9.47
CA LYS A 295 -13.31 -23.20 -9.14
C LYS A 295 -12.45 -23.27 -7.88
N GLY A 296 -11.92 -22.14 -7.40
CA GLY A 296 -10.99 -22.13 -6.28
C GLY A 296 -9.69 -22.85 -6.62
N THR A 297 -9.18 -22.70 -7.84
CA THR A 297 -7.94 -23.36 -8.29
C THR A 297 -6.86 -22.34 -8.68
N VAL A 298 -5.60 -22.70 -8.49
CA VAL A 298 -4.44 -21.89 -8.85
C VAL A 298 -3.58 -22.66 -9.84
N ALA A 299 -3.19 -22.00 -10.92
CA ALA A 299 -2.25 -22.51 -11.91
C ALA A 299 -1.05 -21.56 -12.05
N SER A 300 0.10 -22.10 -12.47
CA SER A 300 1.23 -21.24 -12.84
C SER A 300 1.02 -20.75 -14.27
N ALA A 301 1.34 -19.49 -14.55
CA ALA A 301 1.32 -19.00 -15.91
C ALA A 301 2.61 -19.42 -16.64
N ALA A 302 2.49 -19.85 -17.89
CA ALA A 302 3.62 -19.92 -18.81
C ALA A 302 4.03 -18.49 -19.16
N GLU A 303 4.88 -17.87 -18.34
CA GLU A 303 5.35 -16.52 -18.62
C GLU A 303 6.39 -16.53 -19.75
N PRO A 304 6.29 -15.60 -20.72
CA PRO A 304 7.42 -15.28 -21.59
C PRO A 304 8.57 -14.70 -20.74
N ALA A 305 9.81 -15.04 -21.10
CA ALA A 305 11.07 -14.93 -20.34
C ALA A 305 11.46 -13.58 -19.67
N GLU A 306 10.62 -12.56 -19.69
CA GLU A 306 10.89 -11.28 -19.02
C GLU A 306 10.34 -11.31 -17.59
N SER A 307 11.22 -11.60 -16.62
CA SER A 307 10.88 -11.45 -15.21
C SER A 307 10.52 -9.99 -14.92
N GLY A 308 9.22 -9.76 -14.69
CA GLY A 308 8.70 -8.44 -14.36
C GLY A 308 8.83 -8.14 -12.87
N ARG A 309 8.93 -6.85 -12.53
CA ARG A 309 8.97 -6.40 -11.12
C ARG A 309 7.59 -6.12 -10.53
N TYR A 310 6.59 -5.91 -11.36
CA TYR A 310 5.25 -5.56 -10.94
C TYR A 310 4.20 -5.98 -11.97
N LEU A 311 3.00 -6.22 -11.45
CA LEU A 311 1.77 -6.49 -12.18
C LEU A 311 0.78 -5.36 -11.87
N LEU A 312 0.34 -4.65 -12.91
CA LEU A 312 -0.54 -3.47 -12.79
C LEU A 312 -1.84 -3.70 -13.53
N PRO A 313 -3.00 -3.71 -12.85
CA PRO A 313 -4.29 -3.90 -13.53
C PRO A 313 -4.59 -2.76 -14.51
N LEU A 314 -5.25 -3.08 -15.62
CA LEU A 314 -5.61 -2.12 -16.67
C LEU A 314 -6.95 -1.40 -16.42
N GLY A 315 -7.60 -1.64 -15.28
CA GLY A 315 -9.00 -1.30 -15.01
C GLY A 315 -9.49 -0.02 -15.71
N PRO A 316 -10.64 -0.08 -16.41
CA PRO A 316 -11.74 -1.02 -16.18
C PRO A 316 -11.75 -2.26 -17.09
N ARG A 317 -10.79 -2.43 -18.01
CA ARG A 317 -10.72 -3.64 -18.86
C ARG A 317 -9.86 -4.73 -18.23
N PHE A 318 -10.10 -5.97 -18.64
CA PHE A 318 -9.29 -7.11 -18.26
C PHE A 318 -7.88 -7.06 -18.86
N GLY A 319 -6.92 -7.60 -18.11
CA GLY A 319 -5.50 -7.60 -18.43
C GLY A 319 -4.66 -6.79 -17.44
N PHE A 320 -3.35 -6.85 -17.62
CA PHE A 320 -2.39 -6.12 -16.81
C PHE A 320 -1.18 -5.66 -17.62
N LEU A 321 -0.47 -4.67 -17.10
CA LEU A 321 0.88 -4.36 -17.52
C LEU A 321 1.89 -5.11 -16.65
N ARG A 322 2.88 -5.69 -17.32
CA ARG A 322 4.05 -6.33 -16.76
C ARG A 322 5.26 -5.45 -17.04
N GLY A 323 5.93 -4.98 -15.99
CA GLY A 323 7.13 -4.16 -16.16
C GLY A 323 8.41 -4.96 -16.09
N GLY A 324 9.14 -5.08 -17.20
CA GLY A 324 10.48 -5.63 -17.27
C GLY A 324 11.56 -4.55 -17.10
N ALA A 325 12.84 -4.97 -17.18
CA ALA A 325 13.97 -4.03 -17.08
C ALA A 325 13.97 -2.99 -18.21
N ASN A 326 13.56 -3.39 -19.42
CA ASN A 326 13.70 -2.59 -20.65
C ASN A 326 12.39 -2.36 -21.40
N ALA A 327 11.30 -3.05 -21.04
CA ALA A 327 10.03 -2.99 -21.75
C ALA A 327 8.84 -3.12 -20.80
N LEU A 328 7.70 -2.58 -21.22
CA LEU A 328 6.39 -2.86 -20.64
C LEU A 328 5.67 -3.84 -21.57
N ALA A 329 5.12 -4.91 -21.01
CA ALA A 329 4.26 -5.82 -21.74
C ALA A 329 2.81 -5.67 -21.25
N LEU A 330 1.91 -5.40 -22.18
CA LEU A 330 0.49 -5.53 -21.98
C LEU A 330 0.11 -7.01 -22.15
N VAL A 331 -0.48 -7.61 -21.12
CA VAL A 331 -0.91 -9.01 -21.12
C VAL A 331 -2.42 -9.05 -20.94
N THR A 332 -3.10 -9.68 -21.89
CA THR A 332 -4.57 -9.85 -21.88
C THR A 332 -5.00 -11.31 -21.78
N VAL A 333 -4.10 -12.23 -22.13
CA VAL A 333 -4.31 -13.68 -22.02
C VAL A 333 -3.03 -14.32 -21.48
N LEU A 334 -3.18 -15.27 -20.56
CA LEU A 334 -2.10 -16.11 -20.08
C LEU A 334 -2.44 -17.57 -20.34
N GLU A 335 -1.47 -18.31 -20.86
CA GLU A 335 -1.52 -19.77 -20.83
C GLU A 335 -1.16 -20.23 -19.42
N ALA A 336 -1.99 -21.09 -18.85
CA ALA A 336 -1.82 -21.61 -17.51
C ALA A 336 -1.51 -23.11 -17.55
N THR A 337 -0.67 -23.55 -16.63
CA THR A 337 -0.39 -24.99 -16.42
C THR A 337 -1.61 -25.70 -15.84
N GLU A 338 -1.47 -27.00 -15.57
CA GLU A 338 -2.49 -27.76 -14.85
C GLU A 338 -2.88 -27.07 -13.52
N PRO A 339 -4.17 -26.78 -13.29
CA PRO A 339 -4.64 -26.15 -12.06
C PRO A 339 -4.51 -27.07 -10.84
N GLN A 340 -4.26 -26.46 -9.69
CA GLN A 340 -4.22 -27.12 -8.39
C GLN A 340 -5.25 -26.50 -7.46
N ASP A 341 -5.79 -27.26 -6.52
CA ASP A 341 -6.73 -26.74 -5.53
C ASP A 341 -6.07 -25.64 -4.66
N ALA A 342 -6.69 -24.47 -4.61
CA ALA A 342 -6.12 -23.30 -3.95
C ALA A 342 -6.10 -23.47 -2.43
N GLU A 343 -7.15 -24.06 -1.84
CA GLU A 343 -7.24 -24.28 -0.39
C GLU A 343 -6.17 -25.25 0.08
N ARG A 344 -5.98 -26.35 -0.65
CA ARG A 344 -4.91 -27.31 -0.40
C ARG A 344 -3.53 -26.64 -0.49
N LEU A 345 -3.27 -25.88 -1.54
CA LEU A 345 -2.00 -25.16 -1.70
C LEU A 345 -1.72 -24.18 -0.55
N ILE A 346 -2.74 -23.44 -0.12
CA ILE A 346 -2.65 -22.52 1.02
C ILE A 346 -2.39 -23.31 2.31
N SER A 347 -3.14 -24.37 2.55
CA SER A 347 -3.03 -25.20 3.76
C SER A 347 -1.65 -25.86 3.87
N ASP A 348 -1.15 -26.43 2.77
CA ASP A 348 0.18 -27.04 2.69
C ASP A 348 1.27 -25.99 2.95
N ALA A 349 1.14 -24.78 2.40
CA ALA A 349 2.10 -23.70 2.62
C ALA A 349 2.09 -23.17 4.06
N LEU A 350 0.91 -23.06 4.68
CA LEU A 350 0.79 -22.67 6.09
C LEU A 350 1.39 -23.75 7.01
N THR A 351 1.10 -25.01 6.73
CA THR A 351 1.66 -26.16 7.46
C THR A 351 3.17 -26.21 7.34
N ALA A 352 3.71 -26.04 6.12
CA ALA A 352 5.15 -25.98 5.88
C ALA A 352 5.81 -24.81 6.62
N ARG A 353 5.15 -23.64 6.69
CA ARG A 353 5.64 -22.51 7.49
C ARG A 353 5.67 -22.84 8.98
N GLU A 354 4.65 -23.54 9.50
CA GLU A 354 4.62 -23.92 10.91
C GLU A 354 5.67 -24.99 11.24
N ILE A 355 5.84 -25.99 10.38
CA ILE A 355 6.93 -26.97 10.48
C ILE A 355 8.29 -26.27 10.42
N ALA A 356 8.49 -25.32 9.49
CA ALA A 356 9.73 -24.56 9.40
C ALA A 356 9.99 -23.74 10.67
N LYS A 357 8.95 -23.14 11.26
CA LYS A 357 9.06 -22.44 12.56
C LYS A 357 9.39 -23.36 13.73
N LEU A 358 8.98 -24.63 13.68
CA LEU A 358 9.29 -25.64 14.70
C LEU A 358 10.69 -26.23 14.48
N ASN A 359 11.10 -26.42 13.23
CA ASN A 359 12.38 -26.98 12.84
C ASN A 359 13.51 -25.95 12.79
N ASP A 360 13.20 -24.65 12.84
CA ASP A 360 14.22 -23.60 12.98
C ASP A 360 14.96 -23.81 14.31
N PRO A 361 16.20 -24.34 14.29
CA PRO A 361 16.90 -24.75 15.50
C PRO A 361 17.24 -23.55 16.40
N TYR A 362 17.12 -22.32 15.90
CA TYR A 362 17.23 -21.10 16.70
C TYR A 362 16.03 -20.83 17.62
N ARG A 363 14.98 -21.66 17.54
CA ARG A 363 13.87 -21.68 18.50
C ARG A 363 14.02 -22.73 19.60
N SER A 364 15.09 -23.53 19.59
CA SER A 364 15.46 -24.29 20.78
C SER A 364 16.17 -23.34 21.77
N ASP A 365 15.68 -23.32 23.00
CA ASP A 365 16.10 -22.46 24.11
C ASP A 365 17.58 -22.58 24.54
N PHE A 366 18.49 -23.15 23.74
CA PHE A 366 19.91 -23.27 24.10
C PHE A 366 20.84 -23.17 22.87
N GLY A 367 21.50 -22.02 22.70
CA GLY A 367 22.87 -21.91 22.20
C GLY A 367 23.24 -22.62 20.89
N GLY A 368 22.56 -22.33 19.77
CA GLY A 368 23.05 -22.73 18.43
C GLY A 368 24.34 -21.99 18.03
N PRO A 369 25.30 -22.65 17.36
CA PRO A 369 26.60 -22.06 17.03
C PRO A 369 26.46 -20.89 16.05
N ASN A 370 27.20 -19.83 16.33
CA ASN A 370 27.20 -18.58 15.59
C ASN A 370 27.70 -18.83 14.14
N PRO A 371 27.00 -18.39 13.09
CA PRO A 371 27.41 -18.61 11.70
C PRO A 371 28.70 -17.87 11.28
N GLY A 372 29.40 -17.23 12.23
CA GLY A 372 30.73 -16.63 12.05
C GLY A 372 31.89 -17.42 12.64
N GLN A 373 31.67 -18.64 13.17
CA GLN A 373 32.76 -19.42 13.77
C GLN A 373 33.66 -20.08 12.71
N THR A 374 34.96 -19.81 12.79
CA THR A 374 35.95 -20.44 11.91
C THR A 374 36.07 -21.95 12.19
N PRO A 375 36.57 -22.76 11.24
CA PRO A 375 36.75 -24.20 11.45
C PRO A 375 37.59 -24.53 12.71
N GLU A 376 38.56 -23.68 13.05
CA GLU A 376 39.38 -23.81 14.26
C GLU A 376 38.57 -23.58 15.55
N GLN A 377 37.63 -22.64 15.54
CA GLN A 377 36.75 -22.40 16.68
C GLN A 377 35.75 -23.55 16.88
N ARG A 378 35.32 -24.22 15.80
CA ARG A 378 34.52 -25.45 15.89
C ARG A 378 35.34 -26.62 16.45
N ALA A 379 36.59 -26.79 16.02
CA ALA A 379 37.48 -27.82 16.54
C ALA A 379 37.78 -27.62 18.03
N LEU A 380 38.00 -26.38 18.48
CA LEU A 380 38.22 -26.06 19.88
C LEU A 380 36.98 -26.34 20.75
N PHE A 381 35.79 -26.03 20.25
CA PHE A 381 34.53 -26.33 20.94
C PHE A 381 34.26 -27.83 21.06
N GLU A 382 34.54 -28.61 20.01
CA GLU A 382 34.46 -30.07 20.07
C GLU A 382 35.48 -30.69 21.01
N GLN A 383 36.69 -30.12 21.09
CA GLN A 383 37.74 -30.57 22.00
C GLN A 383 37.36 -30.30 23.47
N LEU A 384 36.81 -29.12 23.76
CA LEU A 384 36.28 -28.77 25.09
C LEU A 384 35.07 -29.62 25.48
N ALA A 385 34.17 -29.91 24.54
CA ALA A 385 33.04 -30.80 24.77
C ALA A 385 33.47 -32.25 25.03
N ARG A 386 34.54 -32.72 24.38
CA ARG A 386 35.15 -34.03 24.67
C ARG A 386 35.84 -34.07 26.03
N GLN A 387 36.53 -33.00 26.43
CA GLN A 387 37.17 -32.90 27.76
C GLN A 387 36.13 -32.81 28.89
N ALA A 388 35.02 -32.09 28.68
CA ALA A 388 33.92 -32.04 29.63
C ALA A 388 33.21 -33.40 29.80
N ARG A 389 33.08 -34.19 28.72
CA ARG A 389 32.54 -35.56 28.78
C ARG A 389 33.51 -36.56 29.41
N ALA A 390 34.81 -36.26 29.43
CA ALA A 390 35.84 -37.10 30.06
C ALA A 390 36.05 -36.82 31.56
N GLY A 391 35.29 -35.90 32.16
CA GLY A 391 35.29 -35.66 33.61
C GLY A 391 36.58 -35.07 34.18
N ALA A 392 37.45 -34.51 33.34
CA ALA A 392 38.72 -33.91 33.76
C ALA A 392 38.81 -32.46 33.30
N LEU A 393 38.48 -31.52 34.19
CA LEU A 393 38.96 -30.15 34.09
C LEU A 393 39.68 -29.78 35.40
N PRO A 394 40.98 -29.44 35.35
CA PRO A 394 41.61 -28.73 36.44
C PRO A 394 41.14 -27.27 36.44
N ALA A 395 40.89 -26.74 37.63
CA ALA A 395 40.57 -25.33 37.82
C ALA A 395 41.79 -24.46 37.44
N GLY A 396 41.58 -23.53 36.51
CA GLY A 396 42.49 -22.41 36.26
C GLY A 396 43.24 -22.45 34.93
N VAL A 397 42.56 -22.13 33.83
CA VAL A 397 43.20 -21.48 32.67
C VAL A 397 42.24 -20.42 32.14
N ALA A 398 42.64 -19.16 32.25
CA ALA A 398 41.94 -18.03 31.67
C ALA A 398 42.07 -18.08 30.13
N ALA A 399 40.95 -17.90 29.42
CA ALA A 399 40.94 -17.79 27.96
C ALA A 399 41.55 -16.46 27.48
N PRO A 400 42.27 -16.43 26.34
CA PRO A 400 42.74 -15.18 25.77
C PRO A 400 41.58 -14.42 25.12
N ALA A 401 41.47 -13.13 25.43
CA ALA A 401 40.50 -12.24 24.82
C ALA A 401 40.87 -11.93 23.36
N ALA A 402 39.90 -12.08 22.44
CA ALA A 402 39.92 -11.47 21.13
C ALA A 402 39.02 -10.20 21.14
N PRO A 403 39.34 -9.15 20.36
CA PRO A 403 38.74 -7.84 20.53
C PRO A 403 37.39 -7.76 19.81
N LEU A 404 36.32 -7.47 20.56
CA LEU A 404 35.07 -6.95 20.01
C LEU A 404 34.99 -5.47 20.35
N VAL A 405 35.26 -4.62 19.35
CA VAL A 405 34.96 -3.19 19.42
C VAL A 405 33.47 -3.01 19.16
N GLY A 406 32.69 -3.23 20.20
CA GLY A 406 31.38 -2.65 20.40
C GLY A 406 31.28 -2.41 21.89
N LYS A 407 30.98 -1.19 22.33
CA LYS A 407 30.79 -0.87 23.76
C LYS A 407 29.70 -1.79 24.34
N THR A 408 30.09 -2.94 24.88
CA THR A 408 29.32 -3.61 25.91
C THR A 408 29.20 -2.59 27.03
N ILE A 409 27.99 -2.31 27.50
CA ILE A 409 27.82 -1.53 28.71
C ILE A 409 28.50 -2.37 29.79
N LEU A 410 29.69 -1.94 30.21
CA LEU A 410 30.68 -2.78 30.88
C LEU A 410 30.23 -3.32 32.25
N ASN A 411 29.04 -2.97 32.72
CA ASN A 411 28.56 -3.25 34.07
C ASN A 411 27.04 -3.58 34.13
N VAL A 412 26.50 -4.36 33.18
CA VAL A 412 25.12 -4.85 33.32
C VAL A 412 25.11 -6.06 34.26
N PRO A 413 24.41 -6.00 35.42
CA PRO A 413 24.35 -7.13 36.35
C PRO A 413 23.67 -8.35 35.70
N PRO A 414 24.09 -9.58 36.05
CA PRO A 414 23.54 -10.81 35.46
C PRO A 414 22.07 -11.05 35.83
N ASP A 415 21.57 -10.43 36.90
CA ASP A 415 20.18 -10.49 37.39
C ASP A 415 19.29 -9.36 36.85
N VAL A 416 19.77 -8.59 35.86
CA VAL A 416 19.03 -7.46 35.31
C VAL A 416 17.71 -7.90 34.65
N LYS A 417 16.65 -7.14 34.88
CA LYS A 417 15.42 -7.23 34.09
C LYS A 417 15.51 -6.30 32.89
N VAL A 418 14.89 -6.69 31.79
CA VAL A 418 14.81 -5.88 30.57
C VAL A 418 13.35 -5.57 30.29
N ALA A 419 13.02 -4.28 30.21
CA ALA A 419 11.71 -3.82 29.78
C ALA A 419 11.85 -2.97 28.51
N MET A 420 11.07 -3.32 27.49
CA MET A 420 11.07 -2.66 26.18
C MET A 420 9.77 -1.90 25.98
N LEU A 421 9.86 -0.63 25.66
CA LEU A 421 8.74 0.27 25.44
C LEU A 421 8.78 0.81 24.00
N GLY A 422 7.65 0.72 23.32
CA GLY A 422 7.55 0.97 21.89
C GLY A 422 6.43 1.93 21.53
N VAL A 423 6.72 3.01 20.81
CA VAL A 423 5.69 3.91 20.26
C VAL A 423 5.90 4.19 18.79
N TYR A 424 4.82 4.35 18.02
CA TYR A 424 4.95 5.00 16.72
C TYR A 424 5.15 6.51 16.93
N GLN A 425 4.29 7.13 17.75
CA GLN A 425 4.38 8.55 18.11
C GLN A 425 3.90 8.82 19.55
N ALA A 426 4.24 10.00 20.07
CA ALA A 426 3.67 10.46 21.33
C ALA A 426 2.22 10.92 21.14
N ALA A 427 1.34 10.63 22.09
CA ALA A 427 -0.05 11.07 22.03
C ALA A 427 -0.13 12.61 21.99
N GLY A 428 -0.99 13.15 21.12
CA GLY A 428 -1.17 14.60 20.96
C GLY A 428 -0.11 15.31 20.10
N SER A 429 0.84 14.59 19.50
CA SER A 429 1.70 15.18 18.46
C SER A 429 0.87 15.40 17.17
N SER A 430 0.55 16.66 16.85
CA SER A 430 -0.16 17.00 15.61
C SER A 430 0.73 16.76 14.39
N ARG A 431 0.20 16.08 13.36
CA ARG A 431 0.89 15.80 12.08
C ARG A 431 1.35 17.05 11.32
N SER A 432 0.83 18.24 11.62
CA SER A 432 1.08 19.47 10.84
C SER A 432 2.30 20.27 11.29
N THR A 433 2.87 19.98 12.46
CA THR A 433 4.09 20.65 12.95
C THR A 433 4.99 19.61 13.57
N ALA A 434 6.29 19.64 13.31
CA ALA A 434 7.30 18.71 13.83
C ALA A 434 7.50 18.82 15.37
N ARG A 435 6.41 18.84 16.14
CA ARG A 435 6.40 18.95 17.59
C ARG A 435 6.71 17.58 18.18
N THR A 436 7.89 17.48 18.78
CA THR A 436 8.29 16.38 19.63
C THR A 436 7.31 16.26 20.80
N GLY A 437 6.53 15.18 20.85
CA GLY A 437 5.63 14.92 21.97
C GLY A 437 6.33 14.18 23.11
N THR A 438 5.69 14.17 24.28
CA THR A 438 6.26 13.59 25.51
C THR A 438 5.61 12.26 25.86
N VAL A 439 6.43 11.27 26.22
CA VAL A 439 5.97 9.97 26.74
C VAL A 439 6.53 9.79 28.15
N ASN A 440 5.63 9.57 29.11
CA ASN A 440 6.00 9.32 30.50
C ASN A 440 6.22 7.83 30.75
N VAL A 441 7.24 7.48 31.51
CA VAL A 441 7.56 6.11 31.90
C VAL A 441 7.69 6.05 33.41
N VAL A 442 6.77 5.36 34.07
CA VAL A 442 6.81 5.16 35.53
C VAL A 442 7.39 3.77 35.79
N VAL A 443 8.52 3.72 36.49
CA VAL A 443 9.16 2.46 36.91
C VAL A 443 8.77 2.19 38.35
N GLY A 444 8.06 1.10 38.60
CA GLY A 444 7.69 0.63 39.93
C GLY A 444 8.91 0.25 40.77
N PRO A 445 8.76 0.18 42.11
CA PRO A 445 9.83 -0.25 43.01
C PRO A 445 10.21 -1.71 42.74
N GLY A 446 11.50 -2.03 42.83
CA GLY A 446 12.00 -3.40 42.63
C GLY A 446 13.41 -3.56 43.18
N ARG A 447 13.73 -4.78 43.63
CA ARG A 447 15.06 -5.10 44.17
C ARG A 447 16.10 -5.38 43.08
N GLU A 448 15.65 -5.86 41.94
CA GLU A 448 16.51 -6.19 40.80
C GLU A 448 16.76 -4.94 39.93
N PRO A 449 17.97 -4.77 39.38
CA PRO A 449 18.27 -3.68 38.45
C PRO A 449 17.46 -3.83 37.15
N LEU A 450 17.17 -2.70 36.52
CA LEU A 450 16.36 -2.64 35.28
C LEU A 450 17.14 -1.99 34.14
N VAL A 451 17.12 -2.59 32.96
CA VAL A 451 17.44 -1.92 31.70
C VAL A 451 16.16 -1.56 30.97
N LEU A 452 16.01 -0.27 30.66
CA LEU A 452 14.91 0.23 29.85
C LEU A 452 15.35 0.32 28.39
N VAL A 453 14.56 -0.23 27.47
CA VAL A 453 14.73 -0.02 26.04
C VAL A 453 13.59 0.85 25.56
N LEU A 454 13.93 1.99 24.98
CA LEU A 454 12.97 2.98 24.49
C LEU A 454 13.03 3.01 22.97
N SER A 455 11.88 2.77 22.33
CA SER A 455 11.76 2.60 20.90
C SER A 455 10.70 3.51 20.30
N ASN A 456 11.07 4.33 19.30
CA ASN A 456 10.14 5.26 18.66
C ASN A 456 10.32 5.38 17.14
N TYR A 457 9.22 5.56 16.40
CA TYR A 457 9.28 5.95 14.98
C TYR A 457 9.47 7.46 14.86
N GLU A 458 8.50 8.26 15.33
CA GLU A 458 8.53 9.73 15.38
C GLU A 458 9.39 10.29 16.51
N LYS A 459 9.72 11.58 16.48
CA LYS A 459 10.50 12.25 17.55
C LYS A 459 9.73 12.22 18.89
N VAL A 460 10.38 11.75 19.95
CA VAL A 460 9.78 11.65 21.30
C VAL A 460 10.70 12.23 22.39
N ASN A 461 10.12 12.88 23.39
CA ASN A 461 10.76 13.20 24.65
C ASN A 461 10.32 12.17 25.70
N TRP A 462 11.22 11.27 26.09
CA TRP A 462 10.95 10.27 27.11
C TRP A 462 11.23 10.84 28.50
N GLN A 463 10.23 10.83 29.38
CA GLN A 463 10.36 11.28 30.76
C GLN A 463 10.20 10.09 31.70
N ILE A 464 11.28 9.71 32.38
CA ILE A 464 11.32 8.54 33.27
C ILE A 464 11.14 8.99 34.72
N GLN A 465 10.30 8.27 35.46
CA GLN A 465 10.11 8.42 36.90
C GLN A 465 10.51 7.09 37.57
N ALA A 466 11.72 7.05 38.13
CA ALA A 466 12.23 5.89 38.84
C ALA A 466 11.61 5.81 40.26
N GLY A 467 10.64 4.93 40.47
CA GLY A 467 9.96 4.70 41.76
C GLY A 467 10.81 3.94 42.78
N GLY A 468 12.10 4.28 42.90
CA GLY A 468 13.05 3.66 43.84
C GLY A 468 13.77 2.41 43.31
N ARG A 469 13.43 1.91 42.12
CA ARG A 469 14.16 0.83 41.46
C ARG A 469 15.40 1.35 40.74
N LYS A 470 16.54 0.66 40.84
CA LYS A 470 17.78 1.03 40.15
C LYS A 470 17.67 0.77 38.65
N ILE A 471 17.75 1.83 37.84
CA ILE A 471 17.90 1.72 36.39
C ILE A 471 19.39 1.58 36.08
N ALA A 472 19.80 0.44 35.53
CA ALA A 472 21.19 0.14 35.20
C ALA A 472 21.62 0.87 33.91
N ALA A 473 20.74 0.90 32.90
CA ALA A 473 20.97 1.63 31.65
C ALA A 473 19.65 1.94 30.93
N VAL A 474 19.68 2.92 30.04
CA VAL A 474 18.61 3.19 29.07
C VAL A 474 19.17 3.00 27.66
N LEU A 475 18.57 2.09 26.90
CA LEU A 475 18.90 1.83 25.50
C LEU A 475 17.90 2.54 24.60
N LEU A 476 18.36 3.52 23.83
CA LEU A 476 17.51 4.29 22.93
C LEU A 476 17.67 3.80 21.48
N SER A 477 16.56 3.48 20.83
CA SER A 477 16.52 3.12 19.41
C SER A 477 15.36 3.80 18.71
N GLY A 478 15.55 4.33 17.51
CA GLY A 478 14.45 4.94 16.78
C GLY A 478 14.85 5.60 15.49
N TYR A 479 13.87 5.71 14.58
CA TYR A 479 14.10 6.25 13.25
C TYR A 479 14.41 7.75 13.29
N HIS A 480 13.63 8.49 14.09
CA HIS A 480 13.85 9.89 14.41
C HIS A 480 14.56 10.07 15.77
N GLU A 481 15.22 11.22 15.93
CA GLU A 481 15.94 11.58 17.16
C GLU A 481 14.98 11.84 18.32
N SER A 482 15.32 11.28 19.49
CA SER A 482 14.54 11.38 20.71
C SER A 482 15.44 11.75 21.89
N THR A 483 14.85 12.35 22.92
CA THR A 483 15.55 12.70 24.15
C THR A 483 15.06 11.85 25.31
N VAL A 484 15.90 11.67 26.33
CA VAL A 484 15.57 10.94 27.56
C VAL A 484 15.91 11.82 28.75
N SER A 485 14.98 11.96 29.69
CA SER A 485 15.20 12.64 30.97
C SER A 485 14.59 11.84 32.12
N GLY A 486 15.05 12.10 33.35
CA GLY A 486 14.54 11.45 34.56
C GLY A 486 15.09 10.05 34.85
N GLN A 487 16.10 9.59 34.09
CA GLN A 487 16.77 8.28 34.26
C GLN A 487 17.72 8.20 35.48
N GLY A 488 17.88 9.29 36.24
CA GLY A 488 18.83 9.37 37.34
C GLY A 488 20.28 9.27 36.84
N GLN A 489 21.06 8.38 37.45
CA GLN A 489 22.48 8.15 37.10
C GLN A 489 22.67 7.12 35.97
N ALA A 490 21.59 6.58 35.39
CA ALA A 490 21.68 5.59 34.33
C ALA A 490 22.27 6.17 33.04
N GLU A 491 23.18 5.44 32.40
CA GLU A 491 23.72 5.82 31.09
C GLU A 491 22.64 5.66 30.01
N VAL A 492 22.51 6.65 29.13
CA VAL A 492 21.66 6.58 27.93
C VAL A 492 22.52 6.22 26.74
N VAL A 493 22.34 5.02 26.20
CA VAL A 493 23.11 4.48 25.07
C VAL A 493 22.21 4.37 23.85
N ARG A 494 22.60 5.01 22.75
CA ARG A 494 21.91 4.83 21.48
C ARG A 494 22.37 3.53 20.82
N ILE A 495 21.43 2.62 20.61
CA ILE A 495 21.73 1.25 20.14
C ILE A 495 21.38 1.00 18.68
N GLY A 496 20.60 1.89 18.05
CA GLY A 496 20.17 1.70 16.67
C GLY A 496 19.20 2.75 16.14
N ARG A 497 18.71 2.49 14.93
CA ARG A 497 17.63 3.26 14.27
C ARG A 497 16.33 2.46 14.15
N GLN A 498 16.30 1.27 14.72
CA GLN A 498 15.16 0.37 14.64
C GLN A 498 14.07 0.82 15.62
N HIS A 499 12.82 0.68 15.20
CA HIS A 499 11.68 1.05 16.02
C HIS A 499 10.71 -0.14 16.09
N ALA A 500 10.09 -0.36 17.23
CA ALA A 500 9.05 -1.39 17.35
C ALA A 500 8.00 -0.92 18.34
N TYR A 501 6.73 -1.00 17.96
CA TYR A 501 5.58 -0.73 18.81
C TYR A 501 4.54 -1.86 18.79
N LYS A 502 4.85 -2.97 18.09
CA LYS A 502 4.06 -4.20 18.02
C LYS A 502 4.96 -5.40 18.30
N ILE A 503 4.55 -6.28 19.20
CA ILE A 503 5.37 -7.42 19.64
C ILE A 503 5.53 -8.49 18.54
N ASP A 504 4.58 -8.56 17.62
CA ASP A 504 4.49 -9.52 16.53
C ASP A 504 5.08 -9.00 15.21
N SER A 505 5.72 -7.82 15.22
CA SER A 505 6.34 -7.27 14.01
C SER A 505 7.74 -7.79 13.75
N GLY A 506 8.16 -7.75 12.47
CA GLY A 506 9.55 -8.01 12.09
C GLY A 506 10.53 -7.02 12.76
N ASP A 507 10.11 -5.77 12.93
CA ASP A 507 10.95 -4.73 13.54
C ASP A 507 11.24 -5.02 15.02
N PHE A 508 10.28 -5.60 15.76
CA PHE A 508 10.52 -6.04 17.13
C PHE A 508 11.61 -7.12 17.21
N GLN A 509 11.62 -8.07 16.26
CA GLN A 509 12.65 -9.10 16.22
C GLN A 509 14.04 -8.52 15.92
N ILE A 510 14.13 -7.48 15.08
CA ILE A 510 15.39 -6.79 14.81
C ILE A 510 15.84 -6.04 16.07
N LEU A 511 14.96 -5.23 16.68
CA LEU A 511 15.25 -4.48 17.90
C LEU A 511 15.70 -5.40 19.04
N ARG A 512 15.04 -6.56 19.21
CA ARG A 512 15.41 -7.55 20.23
C ARG A 512 16.83 -8.07 20.03
N ARG A 513 17.23 -8.35 18.78
CA ARG A 513 18.62 -8.76 18.48
C ARG A 513 19.63 -7.65 18.75
N GLU A 514 19.28 -6.40 18.47
CA GLU A 514 20.15 -5.26 18.79
C GLU A 514 20.34 -5.14 20.30
N VAL A 515 19.27 -5.21 21.09
CA VAL A 515 19.33 -5.15 22.55
C VAL A 515 20.16 -6.29 23.12
N ALA A 516 20.01 -7.51 22.59
CA ALA A 516 20.77 -8.67 23.06
C ALA A 516 22.30 -8.51 22.95
N ARG A 517 22.80 -7.62 22.08
CA ARG A 517 24.23 -7.29 21.98
C ARG A 517 24.74 -6.48 23.18
N TYR A 518 23.86 -5.79 23.89
CA TYR A 518 24.20 -4.91 25.02
C TYR A 518 23.94 -5.56 26.38
N VAL A 519 22.87 -6.36 26.49
CA VAL A 519 22.42 -6.95 27.77
C VAL A 519 22.40 -8.48 27.78
N GLY A 520 22.87 -9.13 26.71
CA GLY A 520 22.79 -10.58 26.56
C GLY A 520 21.39 -11.09 26.23
N PRO A 521 21.19 -12.42 26.21
CA PRO A 521 19.92 -13.06 25.88
C PRO A 521 18.93 -12.98 27.04
N ALA A 522 18.48 -11.78 27.39
CA ALA A 522 17.38 -11.58 28.32
C ALA A 522 16.03 -11.72 27.60
N THR A 523 15.02 -12.25 28.28
CA THR A 523 13.63 -12.24 27.80
C THR A 523 12.98 -10.92 28.22
N PRO A 524 12.79 -9.96 27.31
CA PRO A 524 12.22 -8.68 27.67
C PRO A 524 10.72 -8.76 27.89
N VAL A 525 10.22 -7.96 28.83
CA VAL A 525 8.79 -7.58 28.83
C VAL A 525 8.63 -6.46 27.81
N PHE A 526 7.66 -6.58 26.89
CA PHE A 526 7.41 -5.57 25.86
C PHE A 526 6.03 -4.92 26.04
N GLN A 527 5.99 -3.58 26.00
CA GLN A 527 4.77 -2.80 25.92
C GLN A 527 4.86 -1.86 24.72
N GLY A 528 3.90 -1.97 23.79
CA GLY A 528 3.90 -1.19 22.56
C GLY A 528 2.53 -0.63 22.22
N THR A 529 2.48 0.60 21.71
CA THR A 529 1.25 1.24 21.21
C THR A 529 1.57 2.16 20.02
N TYR A 530 0.60 2.39 19.15
CA TYR A 530 0.78 3.35 18.07
C TYR A 530 0.95 4.79 18.63
N GLU A 531 0.09 5.20 19.53
CA GLU A 531 0.19 6.49 20.24
C GLU A 531 0.40 6.24 21.73
N GLY A 532 1.53 6.71 22.26
CA GLY A 532 1.88 6.52 23.68
C GLY A 532 1.92 7.83 24.45
N SER A 533 1.45 7.82 25.70
CA SER A 533 1.54 8.96 26.62
C SER A 533 2.10 8.55 27.98
N LEU A 534 1.82 7.32 28.42
CA LEU A 534 2.24 6.77 29.69
C LEU A 534 2.51 5.26 29.56
N PHE A 535 3.62 4.80 30.11
CA PHE A 535 3.93 3.39 30.34
C PHE A 535 4.22 3.16 31.82
N GLN A 536 3.85 1.98 32.31
CA GLN A 536 4.16 1.53 33.66
C GLN A 536 4.95 0.23 33.60
N VAL A 537 6.16 0.24 34.15
CA VAL A 537 7.04 -0.93 34.21
C VAL A 537 7.10 -1.40 35.66
N GLN A 538 6.75 -2.66 35.92
CA GLN A 538 6.78 -3.24 37.27
C GLN A 538 8.12 -3.92 37.54
#